data_AF-A0A956H8Y1-F1
#
_entry.id   AF-A0A956H8Y1-F1
#
_cell.length_a   1.000
_cell.length_b   1.000
_cell.length_c   1.000
_cell.angle_alpha   90.00
_cell.angle_beta   90.00
_cell.angle_gamma   90.00
#
_symmetry.space_group_name_H-M   'P 1'
#
loop_
_entity.id
_entity.type
_entity.pdbx_description
1 polymer ?
#
loop_
_entity_poly.entity_id
_entity_poly.type
_entity_poly.pdbx_seq_one_letter_code
_entity_poly.pdbx_strand_id
1 'polypeptide(L)'
;MAGFHRLFIANRGEVAVRIARSCRELGITPVFAVSEADRDAPWTEGHEQVVLGPGRSTQSYLAMDRVVQAARQSGCTALHPGWGFLAENPVFAALCEQHGVTFIGPPAHVMHLMGKKT
;
A
#
# COMPACT_ATOMS: atom_id res chain seq x y z
N MET A 1 8.01 -3.62 -20.78
CA MET A 1 7.25 -3.13 -19.61
C MET A 1 8.26 -2.84 -18.51
N ALA A 2 8.30 -1.64 -17.95
CA ALA A 2 9.11 -1.38 -16.76
C ALA A 2 8.43 -2.10 -15.58
N GLY A 3 8.72 -3.39 -15.44
CA GLY A 3 8.06 -4.30 -14.51
C GLY A 3 8.66 -4.13 -13.12
N PHE A 4 7.90 -3.54 -12.20
CA PHE A 4 8.29 -3.42 -10.80
C PHE A 4 8.69 -4.79 -10.26
N HIS A 5 9.85 -4.87 -9.61
CA HIS A 5 10.31 -6.14 -9.02
C HIS A 5 9.69 -6.37 -7.63
N ARG A 6 9.32 -5.30 -6.93
CA ARG A 6 8.72 -5.33 -5.60
C ARG A 6 7.52 -4.38 -5.53
N LEU A 7 6.45 -4.82 -4.88
CA LEU A 7 5.23 -4.04 -4.70
C LEU A 7 4.88 -3.95 -3.21
N PHE A 8 4.71 -2.73 -2.71
CA PHE A 8 4.24 -2.49 -1.35
C PHE A 8 2.71 -2.57 -1.29
N ILE A 9 2.17 -3.38 -0.40
CA ILE A 9 0.73 -3.56 -0.23
C ILE A 9 0.31 -2.75 1.00
N ALA A 10 -0.27 -1.58 0.76
CA ALA A 10 -0.69 -0.64 1.81
C ALA A 10 -2.11 -0.93 2.30
N ASN A 11 -2.38 -2.17 2.70
CA ASN A 11 -3.67 -2.62 3.21
C ASN A 11 -3.50 -3.89 4.07
N ARG A 12 -4.59 -4.42 4.63
CA ARG A 12 -4.58 -5.58 5.54
C ARG A 12 -5.65 -6.61 5.22
N GLY A 13 -5.46 -7.84 5.68
CA GLY A 13 -6.45 -8.90 5.57
C GLY A 13 -6.59 -9.46 4.16
N GLU A 14 -7.80 -9.83 3.75
CA GLU A 14 -8.07 -10.55 2.50
C GLU A 14 -7.52 -9.83 1.26
N VAL A 15 -7.71 -8.50 1.16
CA VAL A 15 -7.23 -7.72 0.01
C VAL A 15 -5.72 -7.80 -0.15
N ALA A 16 -4.98 -7.83 0.96
CA ALA A 16 -3.53 -7.91 0.91
C ALA A 16 -3.07 -9.26 0.35
N VAL A 17 -3.72 -10.35 0.79
CA VAL A 17 -3.48 -11.70 0.27
C VAL A 17 -3.86 -11.81 -1.20
N ARG A 18 -5.00 -11.21 -1.59
CA ARG A 18 -5.46 -11.17 -2.98
C ARG A 18 -4.46 -10.49 -3.90
N ILE A 19 -3.98 -9.31 -3.53
CA ILE A 19 -2.96 -8.57 -4.31
C ILE A 19 -1.66 -9.38 -4.37
N ALA A 20 -1.23 -9.95 -3.24
CA ALA A 20 -0.01 -10.75 -3.17
C ALA A 20 -0.05 -11.99 -4.07
N ARG A 21 -1.22 -12.61 -4.25
CA ARG A 21 -1.41 -13.71 -5.21
C ARG A 21 -1.11 -13.25 -6.64
N SER A 22 -1.69 -12.12 -7.07
CA SER A 22 -1.41 -11.56 -8.39
C SER A 22 0.06 -11.16 -8.55
N CYS A 23 0.69 -10.60 -7.52
CA CYS A 23 2.13 -10.31 -7.54
C CYS A 23 2.96 -11.57 -7.82
N ARG A 24 2.66 -12.69 -7.13
CA ARG A 24 3.37 -13.97 -7.33
C ARG A 24 3.20 -14.50 -8.75
N GLU A 25 1.99 -14.44 -9.30
CA GLU A 25 1.71 -14.84 -10.69
C GLU A 25 2.49 -14.02 -11.71
N LEU A 26 2.83 -12.76 -11.37
CA LEU A 26 3.60 -11.83 -12.20
C LEU A 26 5.11 -11.83 -11.88
N GLY A 27 5.58 -12.65 -10.94
CA GLY A 27 6.99 -12.66 -10.50
C GLY A 27 7.42 -11.41 -9.72
N ILE A 28 6.47 -10.68 -9.12
CA ILE A 28 6.70 -9.50 -8.30
C ILE A 28 6.73 -9.90 -6.84
N THR A 29 7.72 -9.45 -6.07
CA THR A 29 7.79 -9.70 -4.62
C THR A 29 6.82 -8.76 -3.87
N PRO A 30 5.78 -9.29 -3.19
CA PRO A 30 4.88 -8.47 -2.40
C PRO A 30 5.47 -8.17 -1.01
N VAL A 31 5.36 -6.94 -0.55
CA VAL A 31 5.76 -6.50 0.80
C VAL A 31 4.52 -6.02 1.54
N PHE A 32 4.26 -6.58 2.71
CA PHE A 32 3.04 -6.37 3.46
C PHE A 32 3.22 -5.22 4.44
N ALA A 33 2.34 -4.22 4.37
CA ALA A 33 2.23 -3.24 5.44
C ALA A 33 1.44 -3.86 6.60
N VAL A 34 1.97 -3.77 7.82
CA VAL A 34 1.28 -4.26 9.02
C VAL A 34 1.31 -3.23 10.13
N SER A 35 0.30 -3.22 10.99
CA SER A 35 0.40 -2.58 12.31
C SER A 35 1.09 -3.53 13.30
N GLU A 36 1.54 -3.01 14.44
CA GLU A 36 2.07 -3.83 15.54
C GLU A 36 1.05 -4.91 15.98
N ALA A 37 -0.23 -4.58 15.97
CA ALA A 37 -1.30 -5.51 16.34
C ALA A 37 -1.58 -6.58 15.26
N ASP A 38 -1.16 -6.35 14.02
CA ASP A 38 -1.37 -7.27 12.90
C ASP A 38 -0.13 -8.10 12.55
N ARG A 39 1.02 -7.86 13.21
CA ARG A 39 2.31 -8.50 12.91
C ARG A 39 2.19 -10.04 12.81
N ASP A 40 1.49 -10.63 13.77
CA ASP A 40 1.34 -12.09 13.88
C ASP A 40 -0.02 -12.59 13.38
N ALA A 41 -0.73 -11.78 12.58
CA ALA A 41 -2.02 -12.19 12.06
C ALA A 41 -1.87 -13.28 10.97
N PRO A 42 -2.79 -14.27 10.87
CA PRO A 42 -2.64 -15.39 9.92
C PRO A 42 -2.45 -14.98 8.45
N TRP A 43 -2.98 -13.83 8.04
CA TRP A 43 -2.88 -13.35 6.65
C TRP A 43 -1.47 -12.83 6.30
N THR A 44 -0.59 -12.63 7.28
CA THR A 44 0.78 -12.14 7.09
C THR A 44 1.81 -13.27 7.06
N GLU A 45 1.39 -14.50 7.35
CA GLU A 45 2.27 -15.66 7.48
C GLU A 45 3.05 -15.94 6.18
N GLY A 46 4.38 -16.09 6.30
CA GLY A 46 5.26 -16.37 5.16
C GLY A 46 5.44 -15.21 4.19
N HIS A 47 5.00 -14.00 4.55
CA HIS A 47 5.21 -12.79 3.77
C HIS A 47 6.27 -11.89 4.39
N GLU A 48 6.99 -11.14 3.55
CA GLU A 48 7.84 -10.04 4.03
C GLU A 48 6.95 -8.89 4.49
N GLN A 49 7.26 -8.31 5.65
CA GLN A 49 6.40 -7.32 6.31
C GLN A 49 7.19 -6.08 6.73
N VAL A 50 6.52 -4.93 6.74
CA VAL A 50 7.00 -3.69 7.35
C VAL A 50 5.99 -3.19 8.36
N VAL A 51 6.43 -3.00 9.60
CA VAL A 51 5.57 -2.49 10.67
C VAL A 51 5.45 -0.97 10.58
N LEU A 52 4.25 -0.48 10.29
CA LEU A 52 3.94 0.94 10.13
C LEU A 52 3.85 1.69 11.47
N GLY A 53 3.54 0.98 12.56
CA GLY A 53 3.34 1.58 13.89
C GLY A 53 2.24 0.89 14.69
N PRO A 54 1.70 1.56 15.72
CA PRO A 54 0.74 0.98 16.65
C PRO A 54 -0.56 0.49 16.00
N GLY A 55 -1.32 -0.33 16.74
CA GLY A 55 -2.55 -0.97 16.24
C GLY A 55 -3.65 -0.01 15.77
N ARG A 56 -3.67 1.26 16.23
CA ARG A 56 -4.64 2.25 15.76
C ARG A 56 -4.35 2.62 14.29
N SER A 57 -5.33 2.46 13.41
CA SER A 57 -5.14 2.72 11.97
C SER A 57 -4.69 4.15 11.66
N THR A 58 -5.13 5.15 12.44
CA THR A 58 -4.68 6.55 12.33
C THR A 58 -3.19 6.74 12.60
N GLN A 59 -2.55 5.78 13.28
CA GLN A 59 -1.12 5.77 13.60
C GLN A 59 -0.33 4.73 12.78
N SER A 60 -1.01 3.98 11.90
CA SER A 60 -0.43 2.95 11.01
C SER A 60 -0.96 3.11 9.58
N TYR A 61 -2.01 2.37 9.19
CA TYR A 61 -2.50 2.29 7.80
C TYR A 61 -2.98 3.62 7.18
N LEU A 62 -3.38 4.59 8.00
CA LEU A 62 -3.82 5.92 7.56
C LEU A 62 -2.73 7.00 7.73
N ALA A 63 -1.57 6.64 8.32
CA ALA A 63 -0.46 7.55 8.48
C ALA A 63 0.34 7.63 7.17
N MET A 64 -0.14 8.46 6.22
CA MET A 64 0.37 8.57 4.85
C MET A 64 1.90 8.63 4.76
N ASP A 65 2.54 9.50 5.55
CA ASP A 65 4.00 9.64 5.57
C ASP A 65 4.70 8.34 5.95
N ARG A 66 4.19 7.64 6.96
CA ARG A 66 4.76 6.35 7.41
C ARG A 66 4.62 5.29 6.34
N VAL A 67 3.48 5.24 5.67
CA VAL A 67 3.20 4.29 4.60
C VAL A 67 4.15 4.52 3.41
N VAL A 68 4.32 5.76 2.96
CA VAL A 68 5.23 6.09 1.85
C VAL A 68 6.69 5.84 2.23
N GLN A 69 7.11 6.24 3.44
CA GLN A 69 8.47 5.98 3.90
C GLN A 69 8.77 4.48 4.02
N ALA A 70 7.83 3.71 4.56
CA ALA A 70 7.94 2.25 4.64
C ALA A 70 8.13 1.62 3.26
N ALA A 71 7.32 2.00 2.27
CA ALA A 71 7.43 1.49 0.90
C ALA A 71 8.81 1.79 0.28
N ARG A 72 9.33 3.00 0.49
CA ARG A 72 10.66 3.37 -0.05
C ARG A 72 11.78 2.63 0.65
N GLN A 73 11.73 2.53 1.97
CA GLN A 73 12.77 1.86 2.76
C GLN A 73 12.80 0.35 2.50
N SER A 74 11.67 -0.26 2.14
CA SER A 74 11.61 -1.66 1.68
C SER A 74 12.02 -1.86 0.21
N GLY A 75 12.49 -0.80 -0.47
CA GLY A 75 12.92 -0.87 -1.87
C GLY A 75 11.77 -1.05 -2.87
N CYS A 76 10.53 -0.75 -2.47
CA CYS A 76 9.38 -0.80 -3.38
C CYS A 76 9.30 0.50 -4.19
N THR A 77 9.16 0.37 -5.51
CA THR A 77 8.94 1.50 -6.44
C THR A 77 7.48 1.63 -6.87
N ALA A 78 6.61 0.76 -6.36
CA ALA A 78 5.17 0.80 -6.55
C ALA A 78 4.44 0.39 -5.27
N LEU A 79 3.23 0.92 -5.09
CA LEU A 79 2.36 0.67 -3.96
C LEU A 79 0.93 0.43 -4.42
N HIS A 80 0.31 -0.65 -3.95
CA HIS A 80 -1.10 -0.93 -4.19
C HIS A 80 -1.91 -0.71 -2.91
N PRO A 81 -2.92 0.17 -2.94
CA PRO A 81 -3.64 0.57 -1.72
C PRO A 81 -4.83 -0.36 -1.37
N GLY A 82 -5.11 -1.41 -2.16
CA GLY A 82 -6.35 -2.18 -2.03
C GLY A 82 -7.60 -1.31 -2.15
N TRP A 83 -8.54 -1.47 -1.21
CA TRP A 83 -9.74 -0.66 -1.05
C TRP A 83 -9.90 -0.18 0.40
N GLY A 84 -10.68 0.89 0.59
CA GLY A 84 -10.72 1.59 1.87
C GLY A 84 -9.36 2.22 2.22
N PHE A 85 -9.17 2.56 3.50
CA PHE A 85 -7.98 3.29 3.98
C PHE A 85 -7.62 4.48 3.10
N LEU A 86 -6.48 4.42 2.40
CA LEU A 86 -5.93 5.50 1.58
C LEU A 86 -6.19 5.30 0.08
N ALA A 87 -6.96 4.28 -0.33
CA ALA A 87 -7.16 3.91 -1.73
C ALA A 87 -7.84 4.98 -2.58
N GLU A 88 -8.67 5.82 -1.97
CA GLU A 88 -9.40 6.90 -2.64
C GLU A 88 -8.92 8.29 -2.21
N ASN A 89 -7.73 8.38 -1.59
CA ASN A 89 -7.20 9.63 -1.09
C ASN A 89 -6.29 10.30 -2.15
N PRO A 90 -6.72 11.40 -2.80
CA PRO A 90 -5.92 12.07 -3.83
C PRO A 90 -4.60 12.64 -3.27
N VAL A 91 -4.59 13.08 -2.01
CA VAL A 91 -3.38 13.60 -1.36
C VAL A 91 -2.35 12.48 -1.19
N PHE A 92 -2.80 11.29 -0.82
CA PHE A 92 -1.91 10.13 -0.71
C PHE A 92 -1.35 9.69 -2.06
N ALA A 93 -2.18 9.64 -3.12
CA ALA A 93 -1.70 9.32 -4.47
C ALA A 93 -0.62 10.30 -4.94
N ALA A 94 -0.85 11.61 -4.74
CA ALA A 94 0.15 12.64 -5.06
C ALA A 94 1.43 12.49 -4.23
N LEU A 95 1.31 12.19 -2.92
CA LEU A 95 2.46 11.97 -2.04
C LEU A 95 3.32 10.79 -2.51
N CYS A 96 2.70 9.67 -2.92
CA CYS A 96 3.41 8.54 -3.50
C CYS A 96 4.23 8.96 -4.74
N GLU A 97 3.61 9.65 -5.69
CA GLU A 97 4.26 10.13 -6.91
C GLU A 97 5.44 11.07 -6.62
N GLN A 98 5.24 12.04 -5.71
CA GLN A 98 6.28 12.99 -5.28
C GLN A 98 7.52 12.29 -4.70
N HIS A 99 7.34 11.10 -4.12
CA HIS A 99 8.39 10.32 -3.51
C HIS A 99 8.92 9.17 -4.40
N GLY A 100 8.52 9.14 -5.68
CA GLY A 100 8.98 8.13 -6.65
C GLY A 100 8.38 6.75 -6.44
N VAL A 101 7.23 6.66 -5.76
CA VAL A 101 6.47 5.42 -5.57
C VAL A 101 5.26 5.48 -6.49
N THR A 102 5.19 4.55 -7.45
CA THR A 102 4.04 4.46 -8.36
C THR A 102 2.81 4.05 -7.56
N PHE A 103 1.79 4.90 -7.54
CA PHE A 103 0.50 4.58 -6.96
C PHE A 103 -0.31 3.72 -7.94
N ILE A 104 -0.64 2.49 -7.56
CA ILE A 104 -1.47 1.59 -8.40
C ILE A 104 -2.95 1.96 -8.23
N GLY A 105 -3.39 2.90 -9.07
CA GLY A 105 -4.76 3.39 -9.13
C GLY A 105 -4.87 4.63 -10.03
N PRO A 106 -6.01 5.34 -10.02
CA PRO A 106 -6.15 6.56 -10.80
C PRO A 106 -5.24 7.67 -10.26
N PRO A 107 -4.79 8.61 -11.11
CA PRO A 107 -3.98 9.74 -10.67
C PRO A 107 -4.79 10.68 -9.76
N ALA A 108 -4.09 11.43 -8.90
CA ALA A 108 -4.70 12.29 -7.88
C ALA A 108 -5.75 13.28 -8.44
N HIS A 109 -5.52 13.84 -9.64
CA HIS A 109 -6.46 14.76 -10.26
C HIS A 109 -7.78 14.07 -10.67
N VAL A 110 -7.73 12.82 -11.14
CA VAL A 110 -8.95 12.04 -11.45
C VAL A 110 -9.71 11.70 -10.17
N MET A 111 -9.00 11.33 -9.10
CA MET A 111 -9.62 11.09 -7.80
C MET A 111 -10.33 12.34 -7.25
N HIS A 112 -9.76 13.53 -7.43
CA HIS A 112 -10.40 14.78 -7.00
C HIS A 112 -11.73 15.05 -7.73
N LEU A 113 -11.80 14.69 -9.02
CA LEU A 113 -13.02 14.83 -9.82
C LEU A 113 -14.10 13.82 -9.39
N MET A 114 -13.71 12.58 -9.12
CA MET A 114 -14.64 11.47 -8.82
C MET A 114 -15.06 11.42 -7.34
N GLY A 115 -14.29 12.02 -6.42
CA GLY A 115 -14.55 11.97 -4.99
C GLY A 115 -15.72 12.85 -4.53
N LYS A 116 -16.18 13.79 -5.36
CA LYS A 116 -17.38 14.60 -5.09
C LYS A 116 -18.61 13.86 -5.61
N LYS A 117 -19.50 13.48 -4.70
CA LYS A 117 -20.77 12.80 -5.01
C LYS A 117 -21.93 13.77 -5.31
N THR A 118 -21.62 15.06 -5.44
CA THR A 118 -22.54 16.18 -5.66
C THR A 118 -22.17 16.88 -6.96
#